data_AF-A0A7Y3JUE1-F1
#
_entry.id   AF-A0A7Y3JUE1-F1
#
_cell.length_a   1.000
_cell.length_b   1.000
_cell.length_c   1.000
_cell.angle_alpha   90.00
_cell.angle_beta   90.00
_cell.angle_gamma   90.00
#
_symmetry.space_group_name_H-M   'P 1'
#
loop_
_entity.id
_entity.type
_entity.pdbx_description
1 polymer ?
#
loop_
_entity_poly.entity_id
_entity_poly.type
_entity_poly.pdbx_seq_one_letter_code
_entity_poly.pdbx_strand_id
1 'polypeptide(L)'
;MFTLTSFDDIAGIAHGIETTNPCMVERIRRAADSMGRHEIAARLGQAITEATDAAHARDFEQAQFGEASADAIVDCEYYDDLAAAWSLVASEHQLIVPHSIFAHDGSVH
;
A
#
# COMPACT_ATOMS: atom_id res chain seq x y z
N MET A 1 1.38 -24.99 -8.74
CA MET A 1 -0.01 -24.50 -8.66
C MET A 1 0.04 -23.21 -7.89
N PHE A 2 0.15 -22.07 -8.58
CA PHE A 2 0.17 -20.76 -7.94
C PHE A 2 -1.28 -20.41 -7.62
N THR A 3 -1.65 -20.50 -6.36
CA THR A 3 -2.91 -19.93 -5.85
C THR A 3 -2.79 -18.42 -5.95
N LEU A 4 -3.48 -17.82 -6.92
CA LEU A 4 -3.82 -16.39 -6.83
C LEU A 4 -4.73 -16.25 -5.61
N THR A 5 -4.18 -15.74 -4.50
CA THR A 5 -4.98 -15.19 -3.42
C THR A 5 -5.94 -14.20 -4.07
N SER A 6 -7.23 -14.50 -3.98
CA SER A 6 -8.27 -13.79 -4.71
C SER A 6 -8.26 -12.32 -4.29
N PHE A 7 -8.49 -11.42 -5.24
CA PHE A 7 -8.59 -9.96 -5.01
C PHE A 7 -9.53 -9.56 -3.85
N ASP A 8 -10.43 -10.45 -3.46
CA ASP A 8 -11.30 -10.33 -2.29
C ASP A 8 -10.53 -10.20 -0.96
N ASP A 9 -9.37 -10.86 -0.84
CA ASP A 9 -8.50 -10.79 0.34
C ASP A 9 -7.80 -9.42 0.43
N ILE A 10 -7.44 -8.84 -0.72
CA ILE A 10 -6.89 -7.47 -0.84
C ILE A 10 -7.97 -6.43 -0.55
N ALA A 11 -9.23 -6.68 -0.96
CA ALA A 11 -10.37 -5.83 -0.62
C ALA A 11 -10.71 -5.88 0.89
N GLY A 12 -10.54 -7.05 1.53
CA GLY A 12 -10.67 -7.19 2.99
C GLY A 12 -9.65 -6.36 3.77
N ILE A 13 -8.40 -6.30 3.28
CA ILE A 13 -7.34 -5.46 3.86
C ILE A 13 -7.58 -3.97 3.54
N ALA A 14 -7.99 -3.65 2.31
CA ALA A 14 -8.24 -2.28 1.86
C ALA A 14 -9.46 -1.62 2.54
N HIS A 15 -10.50 -2.37 2.89
CA HIS A 15 -11.65 -1.84 3.63
C HIS A 15 -11.41 -1.80 5.16
N GLY A 16 -10.45 -2.58 5.65
CA GLY A 16 -10.03 -2.56 7.05
C GLY A 16 -9.50 -1.20 7.48
N ILE A 17 -8.66 -0.57 6.64
CA ILE A 17 -8.08 0.74 6.97
C ILE A 17 -9.09 1.90 6.95
N GLU A 18 -10.12 1.85 6.09
CA GLU A 18 -11.23 2.83 6.15
C GLU A 18 -11.99 2.76 7.49
N THR A 19 -12.03 1.58 8.10
CA THR A 19 -12.66 1.38 9.41
C THR A 19 -11.73 1.80 10.56
N THR A 20 -10.44 1.48 10.47
CA THR A 20 -9.46 1.74 11.52
C THR A 20 -8.97 3.19 11.53
N ASN A 21 -8.78 3.80 10.35
CA ASN A 21 -8.22 5.15 10.21
C ASN A 21 -8.82 5.94 9.02
N PRO A 22 -10.13 6.29 9.08
CA PRO A 22 -10.81 6.99 7.98
C PRO A 22 -10.20 8.36 7.66
N CYS A 23 -9.59 9.03 8.65
CA CYS A 23 -8.98 10.34 8.46
C CYS A 23 -7.74 10.27 7.55
N MET A 24 -6.93 9.22 7.67
CA MET A 24 -5.77 9.02 6.81
C MET A 24 -6.19 8.78 5.36
N VAL A 25 -7.17 7.89 5.16
CA VAL A 25 -7.71 7.58 3.83
C VAL A 25 -8.24 8.85 3.14
N GLU A 26 -9.07 9.63 3.82
CA GLU A 26 -9.63 10.88 3.26
C GLU A 26 -8.54 11.90 2.88
N ARG A 27 -7.46 11.98 3.67
CA ARG A 27 -6.32 12.85 3.35
C ARG A 27 -5.58 12.39 2.10
N ILE A 28 -5.35 11.09 1.97
CA ILE A 28 -4.66 10.51 0.80
C ILE A 28 -5.54 10.62 -0.45
N ARG A 29 -6.85 10.34 -0.33
CA ARG A 29 -7.83 10.50 -1.42
C ARG A 29 -7.84 11.94 -1.95
N ARG A 30 -7.85 12.95 -1.07
CA ARG A 30 -7.72 14.36 -1.46
C ARG A 30 -6.39 14.69 -2.13
N ALA A 31 -5.29 14.10 -1.68
CA ALA A 31 -3.99 14.30 -2.34
C ALA A 31 -3.97 13.67 -3.74
N ALA A 32 -4.52 12.46 -3.86
CA ALA A 32 -4.57 11.68 -5.08
C ALA A 32 -5.48 12.29 -6.16
N ASP A 33 -6.52 13.05 -5.79
CA ASP A 33 -7.41 13.75 -6.73
C ASP A 33 -6.64 14.69 -7.68
N SER A 34 -5.53 15.28 -7.19
CA SER A 34 -4.65 16.14 -7.98
C SER A 34 -3.52 15.41 -8.71
N MET A 35 -3.37 14.10 -8.51
CA MET A 35 -2.23 13.29 -8.97
C MET A 35 -2.57 12.43 -10.19
N GLY A 36 -1.57 12.22 -11.04
CA GLY A 36 -1.66 11.26 -12.13
C GLY A 36 -1.53 9.80 -11.66
N ARG A 37 -2.04 8.86 -12.47
CA ARG A 37 -1.94 7.41 -12.23
C ARG A 37 -0.52 6.92 -11.88
N HIS A 38 0.49 7.38 -12.62
CA HIS A 38 1.88 7.01 -12.36
C HIS A 38 2.40 7.53 -11.01
N GLU A 39 1.94 8.70 -10.60
CA GLU A 39 2.34 9.30 -9.33
C GLU A 39 1.71 8.56 -8.15
N ILE A 40 0.43 8.20 -8.25
CA ILE A 40 -0.25 7.38 -7.25
C ILE A 40 0.44 6.01 -7.13
N ALA A 41 0.81 5.38 -8.25
CA ALA A 41 1.56 4.12 -8.24
C ALA A 41 2.95 4.27 -7.59
N ALA A 42 3.65 5.37 -7.84
CA ALA A 42 4.93 5.66 -7.19
C ALA A 42 4.76 5.86 -5.68
N ARG A 43 3.73 6.60 -5.25
CA ARG A 43 3.41 6.81 -3.83
C ARG A 43 3.06 5.52 -3.10
N LEU A 44 2.29 4.63 -3.75
CA LEU A 44 2.03 3.29 -3.23
C LEU A 44 3.32 2.48 -3.08
N GLY A 45 4.19 2.48 -4.10
CA GLY A 45 5.47 1.77 -4.04
C GLY A 45 6.39 2.28 -2.93
N GLN A 46 6.43 3.60 -2.70
CA GLN A 46 7.16 4.20 -1.59
C GLN A 46 6.58 3.76 -0.24
N ALA A 47 5.25 3.85 -0.06
CA ALA A 47 4.60 3.47 1.19
C ALA A 47 4.84 1.99 1.55
N ILE A 48 4.81 1.08 0.56
CA ILE A 48 5.13 -0.34 0.77
C ILE A 48 6.59 -0.53 1.20
N THR A 49 7.50 0.23 0.60
CA THR A 49 8.92 0.18 0.95
C THR A 49 9.13 0.65 2.39
N GLU A 50 8.54 1.79 2.76
CA GLU A 50 8.62 2.34 4.12
C GLU A 50 8.00 1.39 5.16
N ALA A 51 6.87 0.75 4.86
CA ALA A 51 6.27 -0.28 5.73
C ALA A 51 7.19 -1.49 5.91
N THR A 52 7.87 -1.91 4.83
CA THR A 52 8.82 -3.02 4.89
C THR A 52 10.06 -2.66 5.71
N ASP A 53 10.60 -1.46 5.54
CA ASP A 53 11.73 -0.96 6.33
C ASP A 53 11.37 -0.84 7.83
N ALA A 54 10.19 -0.31 8.15
CA ALA A 54 9.72 -0.22 9.53
C ALA A 54 9.51 -1.60 10.18
N ALA A 55 8.94 -2.56 9.43
CA ALA A 55 8.82 -3.94 9.89
C ALA A 55 10.20 -4.57 10.14
N HIS A 56 11.17 -4.37 9.24
CA HIS A 56 12.54 -4.85 9.45
C HIS A 56 13.21 -4.20 10.65
N ALA A 57 13.03 -2.90 10.87
CA ALA A 57 13.58 -2.19 12.03
C ALA A 57 13.02 -2.78 13.33
N ARG A 58 11.70 -2.98 13.41
CA ARG A 58 11.03 -3.61 14.56
C ARG A 58 11.56 -5.03 14.81
N ASP A 59 11.62 -5.86 13.77
CA ASP A 59 12.11 -7.24 13.88
C ASP A 59 13.59 -7.30 14.28
N PHE A 60 14.41 -6.36 13.77
CA PHE A 60 15.80 -6.22 14.18
C PHE A 60 15.93 -5.89 15.67
N GLU A 61 15.17 -4.91 16.16
CA GLU A 61 15.19 -4.54 17.58
C GLU A 61 14.71 -5.69 18.47
N GLN A 62 13.61 -6.34 18.08
CA GLN A 62 13.09 -7.52 18.77
C GLN A 62 14.15 -8.63 18.88
N ALA A 63 14.92 -8.88 17.81
CA ALA A 63 15.99 -9.87 17.78
C ALA A 63 17.20 -9.47 18.65
N GLN A 64 17.53 -8.19 18.70
CA GLN A 64 18.73 -7.69 19.38
C GLN A 64 18.51 -7.42 20.87
N PHE A 65 17.33 -6.95 21.25
CA PHE A 65 17.02 -6.47 22.60
C PHE A 65 15.94 -7.30 23.31
N GLY A 66 15.30 -8.24 22.61
CA GLY A 66 14.22 -9.09 23.14
C GLY A 66 12.85 -8.41 23.12
N GLU A 67 12.79 -7.12 22.79
CA GLU A 67 11.60 -6.32 22.58
C GLU A 67 11.89 -5.23 21.54
N ALA A 68 10.91 -4.90 20.71
CA ALA A 68 10.97 -3.70 19.87
C ALA A 68 10.67 -2.45 20.70
N SER A 69 11.34 -1.35 20.39
CA SER A 69 11.05 -0.04 20.97
C SER A 69 9.61 0.38 20.69
N ALA A 70 9.02 1.14 21.60
CA ALA A 70 7.72 1.78 21.36
C ALA A 70 7.73 2.62 20.07
N ASP A 71 8.87 3.23 19.74
CA ASP A 71 9.06 4.00 18.50
C ASP A 71 8.96 3.09 17.26
N ALA A 72 9.70 1.98 17.23
CA ALA A 72 9.66 1.02 16.13
C ALA A 72 8.30 0.32 15.96
N ILE A 73 7.58 0.12 17.07
CA ILE A 73 6.20 -0.40 17.03
C ILE A 73 5.27 0.63 16.38
N VAL A 74 5.29 1.88 16.86
CA VAL A 74 4.45 2.96 16.33
C VAL A 74 4.75 3.24 14.87
N ASP A 75 6.02 3.25 14.47
CA ASP A 75 6.41 3.40 13.07
C ASP A 75 5.88 2.24 12.22
N CYS A 76 6.04 1.00 12.68
CA CYS A 76 5.53 -0.17 11.98
C CYS A 76 4.01 -0.10 11.78
N GLU A 77 3.25 0.30 12.80
CA GLU A 77 1.79 0.47 12.72
C GLU A 77 1.42 1.61 11.75
N TYR A 78 2.11 2.75 11.84
CA TYR A 78 1.84 3.91 10.99
C TYR A 78 2.10 3.63 9.51
N TYR A 79 3.24 3.02 9.18
CA TYR A 79 3.59 2.76 7.78
C TYR A 79 2.78 1.62 7.18
N ASP A 80 2.34 0.65 7.98
CA ASP A 80 1.37 -0.38 7.54
C ASP A 80 0.03 0.25 7.17
N ASP A 81 -0.52 1.10 8.05
CA ASP A 81 -1.73 1.89 7.79
C ASP A 81 -1.58 2.77 6.53
N LEU A 82 -0.42 3.42 6.36
CA LEU A 82 -0.13 4.28 5.22
C LEU A 82 -0.10 3.48 3.91
N ALA A 83 0.53 2.30 3.90
CA ALA A 83 0.57 1.41 2.75
C ALA A 83 -0.84 0.89 2.40
N ALA A 84 -1.63 0.50 3.41
CA ALA A 84 -3.01 0.06 3.24
C ALA A 84 -3.88 1.18 2.64
N ALA A 85 -3.75 2.41 3.13
CA ALA A 85 -4.53 3.54 2.65
C ALA A 85 -4.15 3.95 1.20
N TRP A 86 -2.87 3.93 0.85
CA TRP A 86 -2.46 4.13 -0.55
C TRP A 86 -2.91 2.98 -1.47
N SER A 87 -2.95 1.75 -0.97
CA SER A 87 -3.40 0.58 -1.73
C SER A 87 -4.89 0.68 -2.07
N LEU A 88 -5.71 1.10 -1.10
CA LEU A 88 -7.12 1.41 -1.31
C LEU A 88 -7.29 2.50 -2.37
N VAL A 89 -6.62 3.65 -2.22
CA VAL A 89 -6.75 4.78 -3.15
C VAL A 89 -6.24 4.40 -4.56
N ALA A 90 -5.17 3.62 -4.67
CA ALA A 90 -4.71 3.11 -5.96
C ALA A 90 -5.74 2.19 -6.62
N SER A 91 -6.48 1.40 -5.83
CA SER A 91 -7.58 0.56 -6.30
C SER A 91 -8.74 1.41 -6.85
N GLU A 92 -9.10 2.50 -6.15
CA GLU A 92 -10.13 3.45 -6.60
C GLU A 92 -9.79 4.08 -7.96
N HIS A 93 -8.52 4.39 -8.18
CA HIS A 93 -8.01 4.97 -9.43
C HIS A 93 -7.78 3.94 -10.55
N GLN A 94 -8.26 2.70 -10.39
CA GLN A 94 -8.10 1.60 -11.36
C GLN A 94 -6.63 1.36 -11.74
N LEU A 95 -5.70 1.49 -10.80
CA LEU A 95 -4.31 1.09 -11.03
C LEU A 95 -4.10 -0.42 -10.91
N ILE A 96 -5.09 -1.11 -10.32
CA ILE A 96 -5.13 -2.57 -10.26
C ILE A 96 -6.05 -3.11 -11.36
N VAL A 97 -5.76 -2.77 -12.62
CA VAL A 97 -6.28 -3.52 -13.78
C VAL A 97 -5.10 -4.16 -14.50
N PRO A 98 -5.03 -5.50 -14.60
CA PRO A 98 -4.10 -6.16 -15.50
C PRO A 98 -4.41 -5.93 -17.00
N HIS A 99 -5.36 -5.06 -17.33
CA HIS A 99 -5.89 -4.91 -18.69
C HIS A 99 -5.30 -3.76 -19.52
N SER A 100 -4.20 -3.13 -19.07
CA SER A 100 -3.60 -2.03 -19.83
C SER A 100 -2.09 -2.16 -20.08
N ILE A 101 -1.43 -3.18 -19.53
CA ILE A 101 0.00 -3.42 -19.80
C ILE A 101 0.22 -4.14 -21.16
N PHE A 102 -0.82 -4.76 -21.73
CA PHE A 102 -0.73 -5.52 -22.99
C PHE A 102 -1.34 -4.85 -24.23
N ALA A 103 -1.86 -3.62 -24.13
CA ALA A 103 -2.58 -2.98 -25.25
C ALA A 103 -1.74 -2.01 -26.11
N HIS A 104 -0.40 -1.99 -25.98
CA HIS A 104 0.46 -1.08 -26.77
C HIS A 104 1.57 -1.76 -27.59
N ASP A 105 1.48 -3.06 -27.86
CA ASP A 105 2.40 -3.70 -28.82
C ASP A 105 1.62 -4.47 -29.88
N GLY A 106 0.98 -3.72 -30.79
CA GLY A 106 0.12 -4.35 -31.78
C GLY A 106 -0.50 -3.43 -32.82
N SER A 107 0.18 -2.35 -33.22
CA SER A 107 -0.08 -1.74 -34.54
C SER A 107 0.92 -0.63 -34.84
N VAL A 108 1.97 -0.97 -35.61
CA VAL A 108 2.56 -0.02 -36.53
C VAL A 108 2.52 -0.63 -37.92
N HIS A 109 1.99 0.19 -38.82
CA HIS A 109 1.54 -0.04 -40.19
C HIS A 109 2.68 -0.39 -41.14
#